data_AF-A0A845RVW8-F1
#
_entry.id   AF-A0A845RVW8-F1
#
_cell.length_a   1.000
_cell.length_b   1.000
_cell.length_c   1.000
_cell.angle_alpha   90.00
_cell.angle_beta   90.00
_cell.angle_gamma   90.00
#
_symmetry.space_group_name_H-M   'P 1'
#
loop_
_entity.id
_entity.type
_entity.pdbx_description
1 polymer ?
#
loop_
_entity_poly.entity_id
_entity_poly.type
_entity_poly.pdbx_seq_one_letter_code
_entity_poly.pdbx_strand_id
1 'polypeptide(L)'
;MLKDNSFLNNLGEYCIDELKKIGATNSEVIVAHSISEDILQRNGKIEEVTRSEDISIGLTAYIGQKKSSISTSNLTKNNIKQAIIRCFEMAKNTPEDKYCGLPENSVFEKDHINLDLFDNSVISYETKKDYVSECEAEALAQKKIFNSNGVSFTEAKSNFILKNSNGFSNGRKSSIFSVSCDVVAKEEENMERDYEYSSKRFFSDLTKPKDIGRIAAERASGRLSPKKINSFTGPAVFEPRVSSSFLSHLISSISGHNLARKVSFIKGDIGEI
;
A
#
# COMPACT_ATOMS: atom_id res chain seq x y z
N MET A 1 4.69 18.61 5.63
CA MET A 1 5.11 18.42 4.21
C MET A 1 6.01 17.21 4.13
N LEU A 2 6.00 16.49 3.01
CA LEU A 2 6.80 15.29 2.85
C LEU A 2 8.30 15.58 2.97
N LYS A 3 9.00 14.90 3.89
CA LYS A 3 10.46 14.99 4.03
C LYS A 3 11.17 14.64 2.72
N ASP A 4 12.20 15.43 2.40
CA ASP A 4 12.99 15.26 1.19
C ASP A 4 14.00 14.11 1.30
N ASN A 5 14.65 13.81 0.17
CA ASN A 5 15.62 12.73 0.11
C ASN A 5 16.87 13.04 0.95
N SER A 6 17.24 14.31 1.11
CA SER A 6 18.42 14.71 1.91
C SER A 6 18.22 14.36 3.39
N PHE A 7 17.06 14.72 3.94
CA PHE A 7 16.67 14.41 5.31
C PHE A 7 16.68 12.89 5.55
N LEU A 8 16.03 12.13 4.68
CA LEU A 8 15.99 10.67 4.82
C LEU A 8 17.39 10.07 4.68
N ASN A 9 18.18 10.52 3.70
CA ASN A 9 19.55 10.04 3.44
C ASN A 9 20.47 10.23 4.63
N ASN A 10 20.47 11.42 5.24
CA ASN A 10 21.30 11.72 6.40
C ASN A 10 20.93 10.82 7.59
N LEU A 11 19.64 10.58 7.80
CA LEU A 11 19.15 9.73 8.88
C LEU A 11 19.51 8.26 8.66
N GLY A 12 19.36 7.76 7.44
CA GLY A 12 19.74 6.39 7.08
C GLY A 12 21.26 6.18 7.16
N GLU A 13 22.06 7.17 6.74
CA GLU A 13 23.52 7.13 6.83
C GLU A 13 24.01 7.02 8.26
N TYR A 14 23.47 7.89 9.13
CA TYR A 14 23.75 7.83 10.56
C TYR A 14 23.48 6.43 11.13
N CYS A 15 22.36 5.79 10.77
CA CYS A 15 22.04 4.46 11.27
C CYS A 15 23.00 3.37 10.75
N ILE A 16 23.36 3.40 9.46
CA ILE A 16 24.32 2.47 8.86
C ILE A 16 25.70 2.61 9.53
N ASP A 17 26.17 3.84 9.70
CA ASP A 17 27.47 4.15 10.29
C ASP A 17 27.54 3.70 11.76
N GLU A 18 26.50 3.97 12.54
CA GLU A 18 26.47 3.55 13.95
C GLU A 18 26.37 2.03 14.09
N LEU A 19 25.58 1.33 13.26
CA LEU A 19 25.55 -0.13 13.22
C LEU A 19 26.93 -0.72 12.89
N LYS A 20 27.65 -0.12 11.94
CA LYS A 20 29.02 -0.51 11.59
C LYS A 20 29.99 -0.28 12.76
N LYS A 21 29.91 0.87 13.45
CA LYS A 21 30.77 1.20 14.60
C LYS A 21 30.63 0.22 15.75
N ILE A 22 29.42 -0.28 16.01
CA ILE A 22 29.18 -1.25 17.10
C ILE A 22 29.46 -2.71 16.69
N GLY A 23 29.92 -2.94 15.46
CA GLY A 23 30.43 -4.24 15.01
C GLY A 23 29.46 -5.09 14.19
N ALA A 24 28.37 -4.51 13.65
CA ALA A 24 27.55 -5.24 12.68
C ALA A 24 28.38 -5.55 11.43
N THR A 25 28.36 -6.81 10.99
CA THR A 25 29.07 -7.26 9.77
C THR A 25 28.42 -6.71 8.51
N ASN A 26 27.09 -6.67 8.48
CA ASN A 26 26.29 -6.01 7.46
C ASN A 26 25.09 -5.34 8.11
N SER A 27 24.46 -4.42 7.38
CA SER A 27 23.22 -3.76 7.83
C SER A 27 22.36 -3.31 6.67
N GLU A 28 21.05 -3.20 6.94
CA GLU A 28 20.06 -2.59 6.07
C GLU A 28 19.22 -1.60 6.88
N VAL A 29 18.95 -0.44 6.32
CA VAL A 29 18.15 0.62 6.92
C VAL A 29 17.15 1.14 5.91
N ILE A 30 15.88 1.15 6.30
CA ILE A 30 14.82 1.83 5.57
C ILE A 30 14.38 3.05 6.38
N VAL A 31 14.30 4.22 5.75
CA VAL A 31 13.68 5.41 6.34
C VAL A 31 12.51 5.79 5.46
N ALA A 32 11.31 5.77 6.00
CA ALA A 32 10.08 6.03 5.27
C ALA A 32 9.29 7.14 5.95
N HIS A 33 8.73 8.04 5.13
CA HIS A 33 7.84 9.11 5.56
C HIS A 33 6.59 9.11 4.69
N SER A 34 5.42 9.17 5.28
CA SER A 34 4.14 9.26 4.59
C SER A 34 3.23 10.29 5.24
N ILE A 35 2.43 10.95 4.41
CA ILE A 35 1.33 11.82 4.84
C ILE A 35 0.08 11.34 4.10
N SER A 36 -1.03 11.18 4.80
CA SER A 36 -2.34 10.98 4.19
C SER A 36 -3.35 12.01 4.68
N GLU A 37 -4.27 12.37 3.80
CA GLU A 37 -5.46 13.14 4.12
C GLU A 37 -6.67 12.37 3.58
N ASP A 38 -7.62 12.10 4.48
CA ASP A 38 -8.76 11.23 4.25
C ASP A 38 -10.04 12.02 4.54
N ILE A 39 -11.01 11.96 3.61
CA ILE A 39 -12.35 12.55 3.77
C ILE A 39 -13.37 11.44 3.59
N LEU A 40 -14.29 11.32 4.55
CA LEU A 40 -15.46 10.45 4.46
C LEU A 40 -16.72 11.30 4.47
N GLN A 41 -17.55 11.15 3.44
CA GLN A 41 -18.89 11.72 3.38
C GLN A 41 -19.94 10.61 3.38
N ARG A 42 -21.03 10.80 4.11
CA ARG A 42 -22.20 9.93 4.03
C ARG A 42 -23.48 10.75 4.06
N ASN A 43 -24.38 10.48 3.13
CA ASN A 43 -25.68 11.14 2.98
C ASN A 43 -25.59 12.68 2.98
N GLY A 44 -24.63 13.21 2.21
CA GLY A 44 -24.41 14.65 2.04
C GLY A 44 -23.74 15.33 3.24
N LYS A 45 -23.30 14.56 4.25
CA LYS A 45 -22.64 15.08 5.45
C LYS A 45 -21.25 14.49 5.58
N ILE A 46 -20.26 15.36 5.78
CA ILE A 46 -18.90 14.94 6.11
C ILE A 46 -18.93 14.30 7.50
N GLU A 47 -18.57 13.03 7.59
CA GLU A 47 -18.50 12.29 8.84
C GLU A 47 -17.09 12.32 9.43
N GLU A 48 -16.07 12.28 8.58
CA GLU A 48 -14.68 12.23 9.02
C GLU A 48 -13.76 13.04 8.10
N VAL A 49 -12.82 13.76 8.71
CA VAL A 49 -11.67 14.36 8.04
C VAL A 49 -10.44 14.04 8.88
N THR A 50 -9.57 13.18 8.35
CA THR A 50 -8.39 12.69 9.07
C THR A 50 -7.13 13.07 8.32
N ARG A 51 -6.10 13.42 9.08
CA ARG A 51 -4.75 13.62 8.56
C ARG A 51 -3.75 12.82 9.38
N SER A 52 -3.00 11.98 8.69
CA SER A 52 -1.95 11.15 9.27
C SER A 52 -0.59 11.59 8.73
N GLU A 53 0.41 11.61 9.60
CA GLU A 53 1.80 11.83 9.23
C GLU A 53 2.66 10.82 9.99
N ASP A 54 3.31 9.94 9.23
CA ASP A 54 4.11 8.84 9.77
C ASP A 54 5.54 8.96 9.28
N ILE A 55 6.50 8.88 10.21
CA ILE A 55 7.90 8.67 9.89
C ILE A 55 8.42 7.47 10.66
N SER A 56 9.20 6.62 9.99
CA SER A 56 9.78 5.44 10.63
C SER A 56 11.17 5.12 10.10
N ILE A 57 11.96 4.50 10.97
CA ILE A 57 13.23 3.85 10.64
C ILE A 57 13.05 2.35 10.88
N GLY A 58 13.29 1.54 9.85
CA GLY A 58 13.52 0.10 9.99
C GLY A 58 15.01 -0.17 9.97
N LEU A 59 15.48 -0.96 10.91
CA LEU A 59 16.89 -1.35 11.09
C LEU A 59 16.98 -2.87 11.00
N THR A 60 17.90 -3.37 10.18
CA THR A 60 18.30 -4.78 10.17
C THR A 60 19.81 -4.85 10.39
N ALA A 61 20.24 -5.60 11.41
CA ALA A 61 21.64 -5.84 11.72
C ALA A 61 22.00 -7.30 11.46
N TYR A 62 23.17 -7.52 10.87
CA TYR A 62 23.75 -8.84 10.66
C TYR A 62 25.06 -8.99 11.44
N ILE A 63 25.25 -10.14 12.09
CA ILE A 63 26.50 -10.52 12.76
C ILE A 63 26.90 -11.91 12.25
N GLY A 64 27.74 -11.95 11.21
CA GLY A 64 27.97 -13.14 10.42
C GLY A 64 26.65 -13.64 9.85
N GLN A 65 26.25 -14.87 10.19
CA GLN A 65 25.00 -15.48 9.75
C GLN A 65 23.86 -15.33 10.76
N LYS A 66 23.90 -14.30 11.61
CA LYS A 66 22.82 -13.98 12.56
C LYS A 66 22.18 -12.67 12.16
N LYS A 67 20.86 -12.54 12.28
CA LYS A 67 20.15 -11.30 11.93
C LYS A 67 19.07 -10.93 12.93
N SER A 68 18.81 -9.64 13.06
CA SER A 68 17.60 -9.12 13.70
C SER A 68 17.12 -7.86 12.99
N SER A 69 15.82 -7.64 13.02
CA SER A 69 15.18 -6.45 12.48
C SER A 69 14.26 -5.82 13.52
N ILE A 70 14.32 -4.50 13.65
CA ILE A 70 13.41 -3.71 14.48
C ILE A 70 13.00 -2.43 13.74
N SER A 71 11.92 -1.80 14.18
CA SER A 71 11.53 -0.49 13.67
C SER A 71 11.20 0.49 14.79
N THR A 72 11.26 1.78 14.50
CA THR A 72 10.82 2.85 15.41
C THR A 72 10.30 4.06 14.66
N SER A 73 9.28 4.71 15.21
CA SER A 73 8.76 6.01 14.74
C SER A 73 9.20 7.19 15.60
N ASN A 74 9.91 6.95 16.72
CA ASN A 74 10.46 8.00 17.57
C ASN A 74 11.88 8.37 17.08
N LEU A 75 12.00 9.54 16.45
CA LEU A 75 13.25 10.00 15.83
C LEU A 75 14.16 10.81 16.77
N THR A 76 13.92 10.80 18.08
CA THR A 76 14.87 11.41 19.01
C THR A 76 16.22 10.69 18.91
N LYS A 77 17.32 11.46 18.92
CA LYS A 77 18.68 10.91 18.79
C LYS A 77 18.96 9.78 19.77
N ASN A 78 18.48 9.92 21.01
CA ASN A 78 18.62 8.90 22.04
C ASN A 78 17.85 7.61 21.68
N ASN A 79 16.58 7.72 21.24
CA ASN A 79 15.78 6.56 20.87
C ASN A 79 16.37 5.84 19.66
N ILE A 80 16.84 6.56 18.63
CA ILE A 80 17.50 5.95 17.48
C ILE A 80 18.75 5.18 17.91
N LYS A 81 19.59 5.78 18.77
CA LYS A 81 20.80 5.12 19.30
C LYS A 81 20.45 3.85 20.08
N GLN A 82 19.42 3.91 20.94
CA GLN A 82 18.94 2.76 21.70
C GLN A 82 18.38 1.66 20.79
N ALA A 83 17.63 2.03 19.74
CA ALA A 83 17.12 1.10 18.73
C ALA A 83 18.29 0.40 18.01
N ILE A 84 19.30 1.14 17.56
CA ILE A 84 20.49 0.57 16.91
C ILE A 84 21.20 -0.45 17.82
N ILE A 85 21.47 -0.08 19.08
CA ILE A 85 22.09 -0.98 20.06
C ILE A 85 21.22 -2.23 20.27
N ARG A 86 19.90 -2.04 20.44
CA ARG A 86 18.96 -3.14 20.65
C ARG A 86 18.91 -4.08 19.45
N CYS A 87 18.88 -3.56 18.23
CA CYS A 87 18.88 -4.34 16.99
C CYS A 87 20.12 -5.24 16.92
N PHE A 88 21.30 -4.67 17.20
CA PHE A 88 22.56 -5.40 17.23
C PHE A 88 22.60 -6.47 18.32
N GLU A 89 22.24 -6.14 19.57
CA GLU A 89 22.20 -7.11 20.67
C GLU A 89 21.20 -8.23 20.40
N MET A 90 20.04 -7.93 19.81
CA MET A 90 19.09 -8.96 19.40
C MET A 90 19.70 -9.89 18.34
N ALA A 91 20.39 -9.34 17.32
CA ALA A 91 21.04 -10.16 16.29
C ALA A 91 22.07 -11.12 16.91
N LYS A 92 22.88 -10.66 17.88
CA LYS A 92 23.88 -11.50 18.58
C LYS A 92 23.28 -12.74 19.24
N ASN A 93 22.05 -12.61 19.74
CA ASN A 93 21.31 -13.64 20.46
C ASN A 93 20.41 -14.50 19.55
N THR A 94 20.39 -14.25 18.23
CA THR A 94 19.68 -15.13 17.30
C THR A 94 20.52 -16.37 16.93
N PRO A 95 19.87 -17.50 16.57
CA PRO A 95 20.54 -18.63 15.95
C PRO A 95 21.18 -18.22 14.61
N GLU A 96 22.19 -18.97 14.19
CA GLU A 96 22.76 -18.81 12.85
C GLU A 96 21.78 -19.34 11.78
N ASP A 97 21.65 -18.58 10.69
CA ASP A 97 20.86 -18.89 9.50
C ASP A 97 21.76 -18.72 8.27
N LYS A 98 22.12 -19.85 7.65
CA LYS A 98 23.01 -19.88 6.50
C LYS A 98 22.47 -19.20 5.23
N TYR A 99 21.19 -18.85 5.22
CA TYR A 99 20.55 -18.17 4.08
C TYR A 99 20.32 -16.69 4.35
N CYS A 100 20.76 -16.17 5.50
CA CYS A 100 20.64 -14.75 5.80
C CYS A 100 21.88 -13.97 5.32
N GLY A 101 21.64 -12.77 4.80
CA GLY A 101 22.70 -11.88 4.34
C GLY A 101 22.15 -10.79 3.44
N LEU A 102 23.03 -9.88 3.03
CA LEU A 102 22.76 -8.97 1.92
C LEU A 102 22.98 -9.69 0.58
N PRO A 103 22.40 -9.20 -0.53
CA PRO A 103 22.69 -9.74 -1.85
C PRO A 103 24.19 -9.78 -2.15
N GLU A 104 24.69 -10.90 -2.67
CA GLU A 104 26.11 -11.11 -3.02
C GLU A 104 26.57 -10.20 -4.17
N ASN A 105 25.68 -9.95 -5.14
CA ASN A 105 25.94 -9.08 -6.28
C ASN A 105 25.70 -7.61 -5.90
N SER A 106 26.78 -6.87 -5.71
CA SER A 106 26.80 -5.43 -5.43
C SER A 106 26.79 -4.55 -6.69
N VAL A 107 26.46 -5.12 -7.85
CA VAL A 107 26.16 -4.34 -9.06
C VAL A 107 24.80 -3.69 -8.85
N PHE A 108 24.81 -2.62 -8.08
CA PHE A 108 23.66 -1.73 -7.98
C PHE A 108 23.63 -0.95 -9.28
N GLU A 109 22.53 -1.07 -10.01
CA GLU A 109 22.24 -0.17 -11.11
C GLU A 109 22.17 1.24 -10.54
N LYS A 110 23.21 2.03 -10.83
CA LYS A 110 23.39 3.37 -10.27
C LYS A 110 22.49 4.39 -10.96
N ASP A 111 21.95 4.02 -12.11
CA ASP A 111 21.08 4.87 -12.90
C ASP A 111 19.71 4.94 -12.22
N HIS A 112 19.39 6.13 -11.73
CA HIS A 112 18.08 6.42 -11.20
C HIS A 112 17.10 6.54 -12.36
N ILE A 113 16.28 5.51 -12.58
CA ILE A 113 15.17 5.57 -13.53
C ILE A 113 14.05 6.39 -12.88
N ASN A 114 13.72 7.53 -13.49
CA ASN A 114 12.55 8.29 -13.09
C ASN A 114 11.28 7.58 -13.58
N LEU A 115 10.53 6.99 -12.65
CA LEU A 115 9.29 6.24 -12.91
C LEU A 115 8.03 7.14 -12.96
N ASP A 116 8.17 8.44 -12.76
CA ASP A 116 7.07 9.42 -12.76
C ASP A 116 5.89 9.02 -11.84
N LEU A 117 6.19 8.84 -10.54
CA LEU A 117 5.24 8.28 -9.56
C LEU A 117 4.66 9.31 -8.59
N PHE A 118 5.03 10.60 -8.70
CA PHE A 118 4.74 11.61 -7.71
C PHE A 118 4.08 12.85 -8.30
N ASP A 119 2.87 13.13 -7.83
CA ASP A 119 2.12 14.33 -8.12
C ASP A 119 2.52 15.47 -7.19
N ASN A 120 3.04 16.55 -7.78
CA ASN A 120 3.47 17.75 -7.05
C ASN A 120 2.33 18.72 -6.74
N SER A 121 1.12 18.47 -7.24
CA SER A 121 -0.04 19.34 -7.01
C SER A 121 -0.42 19.40 -5.52
N VAL A 122 -0.96 20.55 -5.12
CA VAL A 122 -1.56 20.75 -3.80
C VAL A 122 -3.06 20.84 -4.00
N ILE A 123 -3.79 19.83 -3.54
CA ILE A 123 -5.24 19.77 -3.69
C ILE A 123 -5.88 20.40 -2.45
N SER A 124 -6.72 21.41 -2.64
CA SER A 124 -7.40 22.07 -1.53
C SER A 124 -8.45 21.16 -0.88
N TYR A 125 -8.78 21.42 0.38
CA TYR A 125 -9.87 20.74 1.08
C TYR A 125 -11.19 20.88 0.32
N GLU A 126 -11.48 22.08 -0.21
CA GLU A 126 -12.70 22.38 -0.97
C GLU A 126 -12.77 21.52 -2.23
N THR A 127 -11.66 21.35 -2.96
CA THR A 127 -11.63 20.51 -4.16
C THR A 127 -11.94 19.04 -3.83
N LYS A 128 -11.39 18.52 -2.73
CA LYS A 128 -11.65 17.14 -2.29
C LYS A 128 -13.09 16.97 -1.80
N LYS A 129 -13.61 17.97 -1.07
CA LYS A 129 -14.98 18.00 -0.58
C LYS A 129 -15.99 18.04 -1.74
N ASP A 130 -15.74 18.88 -2.75
CA ASP A 130 -16.59 18.97 -3.93
C ASP A 130 -16.57 17.65 -4.71
N TYR A 131 -15.41 16.99 -4.80
CA TYR A 131 -15.27 15.67 -5.40
C TYR A 131 -16.18 14.63 -4.74
N VAL A 132 -16.06 14.46 -3.41
CA VAL A 132 -16.89 13.46 -2.69
C VAL A 132 -18.36 13.82 -2.73
N SER A 133 -18.69 15.12 -2.69
CA SER A 133 -20.07 15.62 -2.77
C SER A 133 -20.69 15.34 -4.13
N GLU A 134 -20.00 15.64 -5.22
CA GLU A 134 -20.47 15.38 -6.57
C GLU A 134 -20.62 13.88 -6.84
N CYS A 135 -19.69 13.07 -6.35
CA CYS A 135 -19.75 11.62 -6.47
C CYS A 135 -20.98 11.04 -5.76
N GLU A 136 -21.21 11.43 -4.50
CA GLU A 136 -22.34 10.91 -3.72
C GLU A 136 -23.68 11.40 -4.25
N ALA A 137 -23.76 12.68 -4.64
CA ALA A 137 -24.98 13.26 -5.19
C ALA A 137 -25.41 12.56 -6.49
N GLU A 138 -24.46 12.24 -7.38
CA GLU A 138 -24.75 11.51 -8.62
C GLU A 138 -25.27 10.11 -8.33
N ALA A 139 -24.70 9.41 -7.35
CA ALA A 139 -25.16 8.07 -6.97
C ALA A 139 -26.56 8.09 -6.36
N LEU A 140 -26.82 9.01 -5.43
CA LEU A 140 -28.12 9.17 -4.75
C LEU A 140 -29.24 9.69 -5.66
N ALA A 141 -28.90 10.37 -6.77
CA ALA A 141 -29.88 10.82 -7.75
C ALA A 141 -30.49 9.65 -8.55
N GLN A 142 -29.88 8.47 -8.55
CA GLN A 142 -30.37 7.30 -9.29
C GLN A 142 -31.59 6.68 -8.61
N LYS A 143 -32.67 6.48 -9.38
CA LYS A 143 -34.01 6.11 -8.87
C LYS A 143 -34.06 4.92 -7.91
N LYS A 144 -33.21 3.90 -8.11
CA LYS A 144 -33.21 2.66 -7.31
C LYS A 144 -32.30 2.73 -6.08
N ILE A 145 -31.55 3.82 -5.91
CA ILE A 145 -30.66 4.00 -4.75
C ILE A 145 -31.46 4.57 -3.59
N PHE A 146 -31.39 3.87 -2.47
CA PHE A 146 -32.12 4.19 -1.24
C PHE A 146 -31.24 4.88 -0.21
N ASN A 147 -29.96 4.52 -0.15
CA ASN A 147 -29.04 5.04 0.87
C ASN A 147 -27.58 5.00 0.38
N SER A 148 -26.72 5.78 1.02
CA SER A 148 -25.27 5.77 0.82
C SER A 148 -24.58 5.16 2.04
N ASN A 149 -23.63 4.26 1.81
CA ASN A 149 -22.67 3.82 2.83
C ASN A 149 -21.46 4.76 2.91
N GLY A 150 -21.34 5.67 1.95
CA GLY A 150 -20.42 6.79 1.96
C GLY A 150 -19.51 6.83 0.74
N VAL A 151 -18.87 7.99 0.60
CA VAL A 151 -17.77 8.22 -0.33
C VAL A 151 -16.52 8.52 0.48
N SER A 152 -15.48 7.70 0.29
CA SER A 152 -14.16 7.97 0.86
C SER A 152 -13.24 8.54 -0.22
N PHE A 153 -12.45 9.54 0.14
CA PHE A 153 -11.38 10.08 -0.68
C PHE A 153 -10.09 10.13 0.14
N THR A 154 -9.01 9.57 -0.41
CA THR A 154 -7.68 9.54 0.19
C THR A 154 -6.71 10.21 -0.77
N GLU A 155 -5.99 11.23 -0.29
CA GLU A 155 -4.70 11.65 -0.86
C GLU A 155 -3.60 11.13 0.05
N ALA A 156 -2.69 10.30 -0.47
CA ALA A 156 -1.51 9.88 0.27
C ALA A 156 -0.23 10.14 -0.53
N LYS A 157 0.77 10.70 0.14
CA LYS A 157 2.10 10.99 -0.39
C LYS A 157 3.14 10.33 0.48
N SER A 158 4.09 9.64 -0.13
CA SER A 158 5.16 8.91 0.57
C SER A 158 6.52 9.14 -0.07
N ASN A 159 7.55 9.09 0.76
CA ASN A 159 8.94 9.08 0.37
C ASN A 159 9.67 8.05 1.23
N PHE A 160 10.57 7.28 0.63
CA PHE A 160 11.44 6.40 1.40
C PHE A 160 12.81 6.33 0.77
N ILE A 161 13.78 5.92 1.57
CA ILE A 161 15.07 5.43 1.12
C ILE A 161 15.32 4.05 1.70
N LEU A 162 16.07 3.24 0.97
CA LEU A 162 16.67 2.01 1.44
C LEU A 162 18.18 2.15 1.30
N LYS A 163 18.89 1.89 2.40
CA LYS A 163 20.35 1.87 2.48
C LYS A 163 20.83 0.52 2.98
N ASN A 164 21.96 0.05 2.48
CA ASN A 164 22.64 -1.10 3.07
C ASN A 164 24.15 -0.87 3.19
N SER A 165 24.82 -1.67 4.01
CA SER A 165 26.25 -1.56 4.28
C SER A 165 27.14 -1.83 3.06
N ASN A 166 26.59 -2.41 1.98
CA ASN A 166 27.31 -2.67 0.72
C ASN A 166 27.35 -1.43 -0.19
N GLY A 167 26.76 -0.31 0.24
CA GLY A 167 26.78 0.96 -0.47
C GLY A 167 25.54 1.23 -1.32
N PHE A 168 24.51 0.37 -1.27
CA PHE A 168 23.23 0.71 -1.87
C PHE A 168 22.60 1.88 -1.13
N SER A 169 22.09 2.86 -1.87
CA SER A 169 21.36 4.00 -1.34
C SER A 169 20.44 4.54 -2.42
N ASN A 170 19.18 4.10 -2.42
CA ASN A 170 18.20 4.62 -3.37
C ASN A 170 16.81 4.63 -2.72
N GLY A 171 15.90 5.36 -3.35
CA GLY A 171 14.59 5.64 -2.81
C GLY A 171 13.69 6.24 -3.87
N ARG A 172 12.41 6.38 -3.54
CA ARG A 172 11.46 7.05 -4.43
C ARG A 172 10.37 7.76 -3.65
N LYS A 173 9.90 8.85 -4.25
CA LYS A 173 8.62 9.47 -3.90
C LYS A 173 7.50 8.77 -4.65
N SER A 174 6.33 8.71 -4.04
CA SER A 174 5.09 8.39 -4.75
C SER A 174 3.89 9.06 -4.13
N SER A 175 2.89 9.34 -4.96
CA SER A 175 1.56 9.74 -4.54
C SER A 175 0.56 8.65 -4.87
N ILE A 176 -0.59 8.66 -4.21
CA ILE A 176 -1.76 7.91 -4.61
C ILE A 176 -2.99 8.71 -4.21
N PHE A 177 -3.93 8.81 -5.13
CA PHE A 177 -5.25 9.36 -4.93
C PHE A 177 -6.22 8.22 -5.12
N SER A 178 -7.06 7.98 -4.13
CA SER A 178 -8.04 6.92 -4.15
C SER A 178 -9.39 7.47 -3.76
N VAL A 179 -10.44 7.02 -4.45
CA VAL A 179 -11.82 7.33 -4.11
C VAL A 179 -12.66 6.07 -4.25
N SER A 180 -13.61 5.89 -3.35
CA SER A 180 -14.61 4.81 -3.46
C SER A 180 -15.98 5.32 -3.05
N CYS A 181 -17.02 4.85 -3.72
CA CYS A 181 -18.42 5.14 -3.44
C CYS A 181 -19.18 3.83 -3.26
N ASP A 182 -19.74 3.61 -2.07
CA ASP A 182 -20.57 2.45 -1.73
C ASP A 182 -22.01 2.91 -1.48
N VAL A 183 -22.95 2.32 -2.21
CA VAL A 183 -24.37 2.67 -2.14
C VAL A 183 -25.26 1.46 -2.04
N VAL A 184 -26.46 1.68 -1.49
CA VAL A 184 -27.48 0.66 -1.27
C VAL A 184 -28.66 0.93 -2.19
N ALA A 185 -28.93 -0.03 -3.07
CA ALA A 185 -30.12 -0.07 -3.89
C ALA A 185 -31.26 -0.80 -3.16
N LYS A 186 -32.51 -0.41 -3.43
CA LYS A 186 -33.70 -1.05 -2.86
C LYS A 186 -34.80 -1.24 -3.91
N GLU A 187 -35.43 -2.41 -3.89
CA GLU A 187 -36.65 -2.73 -4.62
C GLU A 187 -37.55 -3.57 -3.73
N GLU A 188 -38.73 -3.05 -3.39
CA GLU A 188 -39.62 -3.63 -2.37
C GLU A 188 -38.88 -3.87 -1.04
N GLU A 189 -38.81 -5.12 -0.57
CA GLU A 189 -38.08 -5.52 0.64
C GLU A 189 -36.62 -5.94 0.35
N ASN A 190 -36.23 -6.04 -0.92
CA ASN A 190 -34.88 -6.44 -1.31
C ASN A 190 -33.94 -5.23 -1.29
N MET A 191 -32.81 -5.37 -0.58
CA MET A 191 -31.74 -4.38 -0.54
C MET A 191 -30.43 -5.03 -0.97
N GLU A 192 -29.72 -4.36 -1.86
CA GLU A 192 -28.42 -4.80 -2.36
C GLU A 192 -27.43 -3.65 -2.31
N ARG A 193 -26.15 -3.97 -2.11
CA ARG A 193 -25.08 -2.98 -2.12
C ARG A 193 -24.00 -3.35 -3.12
N ASP A 194 -23.42 -2.35 -3.74
CA ASP A 194 -22.17 -2.47 -4.50
C ASP A 194 -21.45 -1.13 -4.48
N TYR A 195 -20.25 -1.11 -5.05
CA TYR A 195 -19.40 0.06 -5.03
C TYR A 195 -18.66 0.22 -6.36
N GLU A 196 -18.12 1.42 -6.57
CA GLU A 196 -17.09 1.67 -7.56
C GLU A 196 -15.94 2.46 -6.92
N TYR A 197 -14.74 2.29 -7.47
CA TYR A 197 -13.55 2.98 -6.98
C TYR A 197 -12.60 3.40 -8.10
N SER A 198 -11.73 4.36 -7.81
CA SER A 198 -10.61 4.74 -8.67
C SER A 198 -9.37 4.95 -7.82
N SER A 199 -8.22 4.51 -8.31
CA SER A 199 -6.93 4.70 -7.63
C SER A 199 -5.84 5.02 -8.66
N LYS A 200 -5.17 6.17 -8.49
CA LYS A 200 -4.23 6.75 -9.46
C LYS A 200 -3.05 7.42 -8.78
N ARG A 201 -1.94 7.56 -9.50
CA ARG A 201 -0.75 8.29 -9.00
C ARG A 201 -0.96 9.80 -9.05
N PHE A 202 -1.68 10.31 -10.05
CA PHE A 202 -1.96 11.73 -10.25
C PHE A 202 -3.44 12.02 -10.03
N PHE A 203 -3.74 13.16 -9.42
CA PHE A 203 -5.11 13.58 -9.16
C PHE A 203 -5.88 13.81 -10.47
N SER A 204 -5.20 14.33 -11.51
CA SER A 204 -5.76 14.56 -12.85
C SER A 204 -6.27 13.30 -13.54
N ASP A 205 -5.72 12.14 -13.16
CA ASP A 205 -6.04 10.86 -13.80
C ASP A 205 -7.20 10.14 -13.10
N LEU A 206 -7.64 10.66 -11.95
CA LEU A 206 -8.70 10.07 -11.15
C LEU A 206 -10.02 10.10 -11.92
N THR A 207 -10.76 8.98 -11.87
CA THR A 207 -12.03 8.85 -12.60
C THR A 207 -13.02 9.89 -12.11
N LYS A 208 -13.57 10.73 -12.99
CA LYS A 208 -14.49 11.82 -12.64
C LYS A 208 -15.52 11.40 -11.58
N PRO A 209 -15.82 12.26 -10.59
CA PRO A 209 -16.68 11.91 -9.45
C PRO A 209 -18.05 11.38 -9.89
N LYS A 210 -18.68 12.03 -10.88
CA LYS A 210 -19.97 11.57 -11.44
C LYS A 210 -19.91 10.16 -12.01
N ASP A 211 -18.84 9.81 -12.72
CA ASP A 211 -18.72 8.47 -13.31
C ASP A 211 -18.63 7.40 -12.22
N ILE A 212 -17.90 7.66 -11.13
CA ILE A 212 -17.83 6.75 -9.99
C ILE A 212 -19.20 6.59 -9.34
N GLY A 213 -19.89 7.70 -9.03
CA GLY A 213 -21.21 7.66 -8.41
C GLY A 213 -22.25 6.93 -9.27
N ARG A 214 -22.29 7.25 -10.57
CA ARG A 214 -23.17 6.59 -11.54
C ARG A 214 -22.89 5.09 -11.63
N ILE A 215 -21.62 4.68 -11.78
CA ILE A 215 -21.27 3.26 -11.89
C ILE A 215 -21.57 2.52 -10.59
N ALA A 216 -21.25 3.08 -9.42
CA ALA A 216 -21.59 2.47 -8.13
C ALA A 216 -23.10 2.20 -8.02
N ALA A 217 -23.92 3.18 -8.43
CA ALA A 217 -25.37 3.06 -8.44
C ALA A 217 -25.90 2.05 -9.47
N GLU A 218 -25.35 2.04 -10.68
CA GLU A 218 -25.66 1.03 -11.72
C GLU A 218 -25.39 -0.39 -11.21
N ARG A 219 -24.25 -0.59 -10.53
CA ARG A 219 -23.83 -1.89 -9.98
C ARG A 219 -24.72 -2.33 -8.83
N ALA A 220 -24.98 -1.46 -7.86
CA ALA A 220 -25.88 -1.77 -6.75
C ALA A 220 -27.30 -2.10 -7.26
N SER A 221 -27.80 -1.31 -8.22
CA SER A 221 -29.12 -1.52 -8.83
C SER A 221 -29.18 -2.81 -9.65
N GLY A 222 -28.11 -3.16 -10.36
CA GLY A 222 -28.02 -4.37 -11.18
C GLY A 222 -28.03 -5.68 -10.38
N ARG A 223 -27.83 -5.59 -9.06
CA ARG A 223 -27.87 -6.74 -8.16
C ARG A 223 -29.26 -7.04 -7.59
N LEU A 224 -30.21 -6.10 -7.73
CA LEU A 224 -31.55 -6.26 -7.20
C LEU A 224 -32.26 -7.49 -7.78
N SER A 225 -33.07 -8.13 -6.94
CA SER A 225 -33.88 -9.29 -7.30
C SER A 225 -33.03 -10.47 -7.85
N PRO A 226 -31.96 -10.90 -7.14
CA PRO A 226 -31.13 -12.01 -7.61
C PRO A 226 -31.91 -13.32 -7.60
N LYS A 227 -31.64 -14.18 -8.59
CA LYS A 227 -32.26 -15.51 -8.67
C LYS A 227 -31.22 -16.59 -8.37
N LYS A 228 -31.56 -17.49 -7.45
CA LYS A 228 -30.77 -18.70 -7.22
C LYS A 228 -30.88 -19.62 -8.43
N ILE A 229 -29.74 -20.07 -8.95
CA ILE A 229 -29.66 -21.05 -10.04
C ILE A 229 -29.46 -22.46 -9.46
N ASN A 230 -29.89 -23.49 -10.21
CA ASN A 230 -29.64 -24.89 -9.84
C ASN A 230 -28.16 -25.25 -10.03
N SER A 231 -27.69 -26.28 -9.34
CA SER A 231 -26.33 -26.81 -9.51
C SER A 231 -26.11 -27.31 -10.94
N PHE A 232 -25.05 -26.85 -11.59
CA PHE A 232 -24.65 -27.30 -12.92
C PHE A 232 -23.13 -27.11 -13.13
N THR A 233 -22.60 -27.73 -14.18
CA THR A 233 -21.24 -27.50 -14.67
C THR A 233 -21.31 -26.74 -15.98
N GLY A 234 -20.57 -25.63 -16.10
CA GLY A 234 -20.57 -24.82 -17.31
C GLY A 234 -19.52 -23.70 -17.27
N PRO A 235 -19.46 -22.87 -18.32
CA PRO A 235 -18.52 -21.76 -18.38
C PRO A 235 -18.85 -20.70 -17.32
N ALA A 236 -17.81 -20.12 -16.74
CA ALA A 236 -17.91 -18.98 -15.82
C ALA A 236 -17.09 -17.80 -16.37
N VAL A 237 -17.67 -16.61 -16.33
CA VAL A 237 -17.00 -15.36 -16.71
C VAL A 237 -16.71 -14.58 -15.44
N PHE A 238 -15.44 -14.24 -15.23
CA PHE A 238 -14.99 -13.46 -14.08
C PHE A 238 -14.86 -11.98 -14.48
N GLU A 239 -15.52 -11.13 -13.71
CA GLU A 239 -15.46 -9.68 -13.90
C GLU A 239 -14.04 -9.16 -13.55
N PRO A 240 -13.52 -8.15 -14.28
CA PRO A 240 -12.13 -7.72 -14.10
C PRO A 240 -11.70 -7.40 -12.66
N ARG A 241 -12.57 -6.90 -11.78
CA ARG A 241 -12.22 -6.60 -10.38
C ARG A 241 -11.87 -7.85 -9.58
N VAL A 242 -12.45 -9.00 -9.91
CA VAL A 242 -12.15 -10.27 -9.23
C VAL A 242 -11.09 -11.10 -9.97
N SER A 243 -10.91 -10.88 -11.28
CA SER A 243 -9.99 -11.67 -12.12
C SER A 243 -8.53 -11.59 -11.68
N SER A 244 -8.09 -10.48 -11.07
CA SER A 244 -6.73 -10.33 -10.54
C SER A 244 -6.41 -11.30 -9.38
N SER A 245 -7.43 -11.82 -8.69
CA SER A 245 -7.25 -12.78 -7.59
C SER A 245 -6.62 -14.09 -8.05
N PHE A 246 -6.95 -14.56 -9.25
CA PHE A 246 -6.35 -15.77 -9.83
C PHE A 246 -4.84 -15.61 -10.01
N LEU A 247 -4.41 -14.46 -10.54
CA LEU A 247 -2.99 -14.13 -10.69
C LEU A 247 -2.31 -13.99 -9.32
N SER A 248 -2.99 -13.43 -8.33
CA SER A 248 -2.47 -13.34 -6.95
C SER A 248 -2.22 -14.72 -6.34
N HIS A 249 -3.16 -15.66 -6.51
CA HIS A 249 -2.98 -17.04 -6.06
C HIS A 249 -1.81 -17.74 -6.76
N LEU A 250 -1.67 -17.53 -8.07
CA LEU A 250 -0.53 -18.04 -8.83
C LEU A 250 0.80 -17.46 -8.33
N ILE A 251 0.93 -16.13 -8.24
CA ILE A 251 2.14 -15.44 -7.77
C ILE A 251 2.53 -15.95 -6.38
N SER A 252 1.56 -16.08 -5.47
CA SER A 252 1.78 -16.63 -4.14
C SER A 252 2.34 -18.05 -4.20
N SER A 253 1.77 -18.91 -5.05
CA SER A 253 2.20 -20.30 -5.20
C SER A 253 3.60 -20.47 -5.80
N ILE A 254 4.05 -19.56 -6.66
CA ILE A 254 5.41 -19.58 -7.23
C ILE A 254 6.43 -18.76 -6.41
N SER A 255 6.04 -18.17 -5.28
CA SER A 255 6.95 -17.38 -4.46
C SER A 255 8.03 -18.26 -3.81
N GLY A 256 9.28 -17.79 -3.84
CA GLY A 256 10.41 -18.53 -3.24
C GLY A 256 10.19 -18.90 -1.77
N HIS A 257 9.49 -18.05 -1.02
CA HIS A 257 9.11 -18.31 0.38
C HIS A 257 8.19 -19.54 0.52
N ASN A 258 7.11 -19.61 -0.26
CA ASN A 258 6.16 -20.71 -0.17
C ASN A 258 6.75 -22.02 -0.70
N LEU A 259 7.58 -21.94 -1.75
CA LEU A 259 8.31 -23.09 -2.30
C LEU A 259 9.32 -23.64 -1.28
N ALA A 260 10.15 -22.78 -0.68
CA ALA A 260 11.13 -23.20 0.33
C ALA A 260 10.47 -23.85 1.56
N ARG A 261 9.26 -23.39 1.93
CA ARG A 261 8.47 -23.94 3.03
C ARG A 261 7.60 -25.15 2.66
N LYS A 262 7.55 -25.55 1.39
CA LYS A 262 6.72 -26.65 0.88
C LYS A 262 5.22 -26.45 1.16
N VAL A 263 4.73 -25.22 1.06
CA VAL A 263 3.31 -24.85 1.25
C VAL A 263 2.64 -24.36 -0.05
N SER A 264 3.27 -24.62 -1.20
CA SER A 264 2.69 -24.37 -2.51
C SER A 264 1.94 -25.60 -3.03
N PHE A 265 0.86 -25.38 -3.79
CA PHE A 265 0.18 -26.45 -4.54
C PHE A 265 0.93 -26.80 -5.84
N ILE A 266 1.85 -25.95 -6.30
CA ILE A 266 2.67 -26.22 -7.47
C ILE A 266 3.72 -27.25 -7.06
N LYS A 267 3.59 -28.44 -7.63
CA LYS A 267 4.48 -29.60 -7.42
C LYS A 267 5.41 -29.86 -8.61
N GLY A 268 5.10 -29.28 -9.77
CA GLY A 268 5.84 -29.45 -11.02
C GLY A 268 7.13 -28.65 -11.04
N ASP A 269 8.01 -29.03 -11.95
CA ASP A 269 9.28 -28.33 -12.16
C ASP A 269 9.08 -27.02 -12.93
N ILE A 270 10.06 -26.11 -12.81
CA ILE A 270 10.08 -24.86 -13.58
C ILE A 270 10.01 -25.20 -15.08
N GLY A 271 9.01 -24.66 -15.78
CA GLY A 271 8.83 -24.85 -17.22
C GLY A 271 7.73 -25.84 -17.61
N GLU A 272 7.06 -26.45 -16.63
CA GLU A 272 5.82 -27.20 -16.89
C GLU A 272 4.62 -26.25 -17.04
N ILE A 273 3.68 -26.64 -17.93
CA ILE A 273 2.41 -25.92 -18.20
C ILE A 273 1.32 -26.48 -17.29
#